data_AF-A0A7X0DK10-F1
#
_entry.id   AF-A0A7X0DK10-F1
#
_cell.length_a   1.000
_cell.length_b   1.000
_cell.length_c   1.000
_cell.angle_alpha   90.00
_cell.angle_beta   90.00
_cell.angle_gamma   90.00
#
_symmetry.space_group_name_H-M   'P 1'
#
loop_
_entity.id
_entity.type
_entity.pdbx_description
1 polymer ?
#
loop_
_entity_poly.entity_id
_entity_poly.type
_entity_poly.pdbx_seq_one_letter_code
_entity_poly.pdbx_strand_id
1 'polypeptide(L)'
;MVNRKFVIIGAWPSVGKTAFVLDMVNNICARQNQSVRFFTLEMSSKSIVKRLISLNSCIIEYHKPHKLSGKKTSSLAIINQFLKLSIFLFTLKHRIHELRAQAGQMKRIYDIQLIFIDYIGLIIPASE
;
A
#
# COMPACT_ATOMS: atom_id res chain seq x y z
N MET A 1 12.91 4.84 -22.01
CA MET A 1 13.54 5.74 -21.01
C MET A 1 13.25 5.19 -19.63
N VAL A 2 14.24 4.77 -18.84
CA VAL A 2 14.00 4.26 -17.46
C VAL A 2 13.90 5.48 -16.54
N ASN A 3 12.70 5.74 -16.00
CA ASN A 3 12.47 6.89 -15.13
C ASN A 3 12.97 6.56 -13.71
N ARG A 4 14.17 7.03 -13.36
CA ARG A 4 14.83 6.76 -12.07
C ARG A 4 14.69 7.95 -11.12
N LYS A 5 13.48 8.19 -10.62
CA LYS A 5 13.23 9.22 -9.61
C LYS A 5 13.11 8.59 -8.24
N PHE A 6 13.86 9.13 -7.27
CA PHE A 6 13.74 8.80 -5.86
C PHE A 6 13.11 10.00 -5.14
N VAL A 7 12.00 9.76 -4.45
CA VAL A 7 11.22 10.81 -3.80
C VAL A 7 11.08 10.47 -2.32
N ILE A 8 11.44 11.41 -1.46
CA ILE A 8 11.24 11.32 -0.02
C ILE A 8 10.06 12.21 0.37
N ILE A 9 9.13 11.65 1.12
CA ILE A 9 8.04 12.40 1.76
C ILE A 9 8.34 12.44 3.25
N GLY A 10 8.73 13.59 3.78
CA GLY A 10 8.92 13.82 5.22
C GLY A 10 7.66 14.42 5.85
N ALA A 11 7.29 13.95 7.04
CA ALA A 11 6.20 14.51 7.84
C ALA A 11 6.39 14.13 9.31
N TRP A 12 5.73 14.85 10.21
CA TRP A 12 5.66 14.49 11.62
C TRP A 12 4.79 13.25 11.84
N PRO A 13 4.99 12.50 12.94
CA PRO A 13 4.07 11.45 13.35
C PRO A 13 2.63 11.96 13.40
N SER A 14 1.68 11.10 13.05
CA SER A 14 0.22 11.39 13.07
C SER A 14 -0.29 12.45 12.08
N VAL A 15 0.56 13.12 11.29
CA VAL A 15 0.10 14.09 10.26
C VAL A 15 -0.62 13.44 9.08
N GLY A 16 -0.49 12.11 8.92
CA GLY A 16 -1.19 11.37 7.87
C GLY A 16 -0.34 11.07 6.63
N LYS A 17 1.00 11.04 6.76
CA LYS A 17 1.91 10.62 5.68
C LYS A 17 1.51 9.29 5.04
N THR A 18 1.25 8.25 5.83
CA THR A 18 0.79 6.96 5.29
C THR A 18 -0.56 7.08 4.59
N ALA A 19 -1.50 7.86 5.13
CA ALA A 19 -2.81 8.07 4.51
C ALA A 19 -2.66 8.74 3.13
N PHE A 20 -1.84 9.79 3.04
CA PHE A 20 -1.51 10.47 1.78
C PHE A 20 -0.86 9.52 0.76
N VAL A 21 0.08 8.68 1.19
CA VAL A 21 0.72 7.70 0.30
C VAL A 21 -0.26 6.63 -0.16
N LEU A 22 -1.14 6.14 0.72
CA LEU A 22 -2.14 5.13 0.35
C LEU A 22 -3.18 5.68 -0.63
N ASP A 23 -3.55 6.95 -0.51
CA ASP A 23 -4.43 7.60 -1.48
C ASP A 23 -3.78 7.70 -2.87
N MET A 24 -2.49 8.08 -2.93
CA MET A 24 -1.72 8.05 -4.18
C MET A 24 -1.67 6.66 -4.80
N VAL A 25 -1.34 5.64 -4.00
CA VAL A 25 -1.30 4.23 -4.43
C VAL A 25 -2.67 3.81 -4.99
N ASN A 26 -3.75 4.14 -4.29
CA ASN A 26 -5.11 3.83 -4.72
C ASN A 26 -5.42 4.49 -6.07
N ASN A 27 -5.12 5.78 -6.23
CA ASN A 27 -5.37 6.49 -7.48
C ASN A 27 -4.54 5.93 -8.66
N ILE A 28 -3.27 5.59 -8.43
CA ILE A 28 -2.39 4.96 -9.44
C ILE A 28 -2.96 3.62 -9.89
N CYS A 29 -3.32 2.74 -8.95
CA CYS A 29 -3.83 1.42 -9.30
C CYS A 29 -5.25 1.47 -9.88
N ALA A 30 -6.14 2.30 -9.33
CA ALA A 30 -7.55 2.33 -9.71
C ALA A 30 -7.80 3.12 -11.00
N ARG A 31 -7.09 4.24 -11.22
CA ARG A 31 -7.33 5.13 -12.37
C ARG A 31 -6.32 4.95 -13.50
N GLN A 32 -5.07 4.61 -13.18
CA GLN A 32 -4.01 4.46 -14.17
C GLN A 32 -3.70 3.00 -14.51
N ASN A 33 -4.35 2.05 -13.81
CA ASN A 33 -4.17 0.61 -13.98
C ASN A 33 -2.70 0.18 -13.91
N GLN A 34 -1.91 0.84 -13.05
CA GLN A 34 -0.50 0.53 -12.86
C GLN A 34 -0.29 -0.33 -11.62
N SER A 35 0.58 -1.34 -11.77
CA SER A 35 0.98 -2.22 -10.69
C SER A 35 1.98 -1.54 -9.74
N VAL A 36 1.77 -1.70 -8.43
CA VAL A 36 2.57 -1.06 -7.39
C VAL A 36 3.02 -2.09 -6.35
N ARG A 37 4.30 -2.00 -5.95
CA ARG A 37 4.82 -2.70 -4.78
C ARG A 37 4.83 -1.75 -3.58
N PHE A 38 4.27 -2.18 -2.46
CA PHE A 38 4.26 -1.41 -1.22
C PHE A 38 4.91 -2.22 -0.09
N PHE A 39 6.08 -1.76 0.35
CA PHE A 39 6.76 -2.29 1.51
C PHE A 39 6.32 -1.50 2.75
N THR A 40 5.58 -2.15 3.65
CA THR A 40 5.21 -1.58 4.93
C THR A 40 6.08 -2.22 6.01
N LEU A 41 6.96 -1.44 6.61
CA LEU A 41 7.95 -1.90 7.59
C LEU A 41 7.50 -1.61 9.03
N GLU A 42 6.54 -0.70 9.19
CA GLU A 42 5.96 -0.33 10.48
C GLU A 42 4.64 -1.07 10.75
N MET A 43 3.83 -1.29 9.71
CA MET A 43 2.44 -1.74 9.86
C MET A 43 2.23 -3.13 9.26
N SER A 44 1.19 -3.82 9.74
CA SER A 44 0.75 -5.08 9.12
C SER A 44 -0.01 -4.83 7.82
N SER A 45 0.05 -5.80 6.88
CA SER A 45 -0.69 -5.78 5.61
C SER A 45 -2.18 -5.65 5.88
N LYS A 46 -2.68 -6.31 6.93
CA LYS A 46 -4.08 -6.21 7.35
C LYS A 46 -4.47 -4.78 7.68
N SER A 47 -3.59 -4.01 8.32
CA SER A 47 -3.85 -2.61 8.66
C SER A 47 -3.87 -1.72 7.41
N ILE A 48 -2.93 -1.96 6.48
CA ILE A 48 -2.90 -1.25 5.19
C ILE A 48 -4.14 -1.55 4.34
N VAL A 49 -4.53 -2.83 4.22
CA VAL A 49 -5.75 -3.24 3.49
C VAL A 49 -6.99 -2.57 4.07
N LYS A 50 -7.15 -2.56 5.41
CA LYS A 50 -8.27 -1.87 6.06
C LYS A 50 -8.35 -0.40 5.66
N ARG A 51 -7.20 0.31 5.66
CA ARG A 51 -7.15 1.72 5.25
C ARG A 51 -7.52 1.91 3.77
N LEU A 52 -7.02 1.04 2.88
CA LEU A 52 -7.37 1.09 1.45
C LEU A 52 -8.86 0.80 1.20
N ILE A 53 -9.47 -0.13 1.95
CA ILE A 53 -10.91 -0.37 1.89
C ILE A 53 -11.66 0.86 2.39
N SER A 54 -11.25 1.47 3.51
CA SER A 54 -11.86 2.70 4.02
C SER A 54 -11.81 3.85 3.01
N LEU A 55 -10.70 4.02 2.28
CA LEU A 55 -10.56 5.01 1.22
C LEU A 55 -11.59 4.81 0.09
N ASN A 56 -11.85 3.57 -0.30
CA ASN A 56 -12.77 3.25 -1.42
C ASN A 56 -14.24 3.10 -1.00
N SER A 57 -14.52 3.00 0.30
CA SER A 57 -15.86 2.72 0.82
C SER A 57 -16.55 3.91 1.47
N CYS A 58 -15.83 5.00 1.72
CA CYS A 58 -16.25 6.07 2.63
C CYS A 58 -16.68 5.53 4.02
N ILE A 59 -16.19 4.33 4.42
CA ILE A 59 -16.47 3.74 5.73
C ILE A 59 -15.35 4.15 6.68
N ILE A 60 -15.69 5.05 7.61
CA ILE A 60 -14.76 5.71 8.53
C ILE A 60 -14.32 4.75 9.65
N GLU A 61 -15.11 3.74 10.01
CA GLU A 61 -14.77 2.79 11.08
C GLU A 61 -15.28 1.38 10.78
N TYR A 62 -14.38 0.42 10.56
CA TYR A 62 -14.71 -1.01 10.68
C TYR A 62 -14.79 -1.47 12.16
N HIS A 63 -14.57 -0.55 13.11
CA HIS A 63 -14.39 -0.86 14.53
C HIS A 63 -15.64 -0.74 15.41
N LYS A 64 -16.79 -0.33 14.86
CA LYS A 64 -18.07 -0.41 15.57
C LYS A 64 -18.98 -1.43 14.91
N PRO A 65 -19.43 -2.48 15.63
CA PRO A 65 -20.53 -3.33 15.17
C PRO A 65 -21.87 -2.57 15.33
N HIS A 66 -21.98 -1.36 14.78
CA HIS A 66 -23.28 -0.74 14.61
C HIS A 66 -23.95 -1.41 13.43
N LYS A 67 -24.93 -2.26 13.75
CA LYS A 67 -25.97 -2.83 12.88
C LYS A 67 -25.79 -2.45 11.41
N LEU A 68 -25.09 -3.30 10.66
CA LEU A 68 -25.17 -3.38 9.20
C LEU A 68 -26.55 -3.94 8.80
N SER A 69 -27.61 -3.26 9.21
CA SER A 69 -28.98 -3.56 8.80
C SER A 69 -29.23 -2.81 7.49
N GLY A 70 -28.80 -3.40 6.37
CA GLY A 70 -29.20 -2.98 5.02
C GLY A 70 -28.11 -2.70 3.98
N LYS A 71 -26.82 -2.70 4.32
CA LYS A 71 -25.71 -2.33 3.40
C LYS A 71 -24.59 -3.39 3.24
N LYS A 72 -24.86 -4.67 3.49
CA LYS A 72 -23.86 -5.75 3.26
C LYS A 72 -23.47 -5.92 1.78
N THR A 73 -24.35 -5.56 0.85
CA THR A 73 -24.11 -5.68 -0.60
C THR A 73 -23.12 -4.65 -1.12
N SER A 74 -23.07 -3.43 -0.54
CA SER A 74 -22.13 -2.40 -0.99
C SER A 74 -20.70 -2.69 -0.56
N SER A 75 -20.48 -3.25 0.64
CA SER A 75 -19.12 -3.56 1.11
C SER A 75 -18.46 -4.69 0.31
N LEU A 76 -19.21 -5.71 -0.12
CA LEU A 76 -18.69 -6.77 -0.98
C LEU A 76 -18.25 -6.25 -2.35
N ALA A 77 -19.03 -5.34 -2.95
CA ALA A 77 -18.69 -4.73 -4.24
C ALA A 77 -17.39 -3.92 -4.14
N ILE A 78 -17.20 -3.16 -3.05
CA ILE A 78 -15.98 -2.39 -2.81
C ILE A 78 -14.77 -3.30 -2.58
N ILE A 79 -14.94 -4.40 -1.82
CA ILE A 79 -13.87 -5.39 -1.65
C ILE A 79 -13.50 -6.02 -3.00
N ASN A 80 -14.48 -6.39 -3.82
CA ASN A 80 -14.23 -6.94 -5.15
C ASN A 80 -13.54 -5.94 -6.08
N GLN A 81 -13.87 -4.65 -5.99
CA GLN A 81 -13.16 -3.60 -6.71
C GLN A 81 -11.72 -3.46 -6.21
N PHE A 82 -11.50 -3.50 -4.91
CA PHE A 82 -10.17 -3.48 -4.30
C PHE A 82 -9.32 -4.68 -4.74
N LEU A 83 -9.89 -5.89 -4.78
CA LEU A 83 -9.19 -7.10 -5.22
C LEU A 83 -8.70 -7.03 -6.68
N LYS A 84 -9.26 -6.13 -7.50
CA LYS A 84 -8.79 -5.86 -8.86
C LYS A 84 -7.57 -4.93 -8.90
N LEU A 85 -7.27 -4.22 -7.81
CA LEU A 85 -6.13 -3.32 -7.75
C LEU A 85 -4.83 -4.11 -7.65
N SER A 86 -3.87 -3.77 -8.51
CA SER A 86 -2.56 -4.42 -8.56
C SER A 86 -1.60 -3.86 -7.50
N ILE A 87 -1.99 -3.96 -6.22
CA ILE A 87 -1.23 -3.52 -5.06
C ILE A 87 -0.62 -4.73 -4.36
N PHE A 88 0.71 -4.87 -4.43
CA PHE A 88 1.43 -5.97 -3.80
C PHE A 88 2.00 -5.53 -2.45
N LEU A 89 1.41 -6.00 -1.36
CA LEU A 89 1.82 -5.66 0.01
C LEU A 89 2.90 -6.59 0.54
N PHE A 90 3.84 -6.03 1.30
CA PHE A 90 4.89 -6.80 1.96
C PHE A 90 5.28 -6.19 3.31
N THR A 91 5.33 -7.01 4.36
CA THR A 91 5.33 -6.56 5.77
C THR A 91 6.58 -6.89 6.60
N LEU A 92 7.60 -7.52 6.01
CA LEU A 92 8.77 -7.94 6.78
C LEU A 92 9.88 -6.89 6.70
N LYS A 93 10.48 -6.58 7.86
CA LYS A 93 11.73 -5.81 7.92
C LYS A 93 12.84 -6.64 7.30
N HIS A 94 13.53 -6.04 6.34
CA HIS A 94 14.56 -6.71 5.55
C HIS A 94 15.76 -5.80 5.35
N ARG A 95 16.86 -6.45 4.95
CA ARG A 95 18.03 -5.75 4.44
C ARG A 95 17.70 -5.12 3.09
N ILE A 96 18.37 -4.03 2.76
CA ILE A 96 18.13 -3.30 1.49
C ILE A 96 18.26 -4.18 0.24
N HIS A 97 19.17 -5.16 0.25
CA HIS A 97 19.35 -6.07 -0.89
C HIS A 97 18.18 -7.05 -1.07
N GLU A 98 17.55 -7.48 0.02
CA GLU A 98 16.37 -8.35 -0.03
C GLU A 98 15.16 -7.58 -0.58
N LEU A 99 14.97 -6.32 -0.16
CA LEU A 99 13.95 -5.43 -0.71
C LEU A 99 14.14 -5.23 -2.22
N ARG A 100 15.39 -5.01 -2.67
CA ARG A 100 15.74 -4.91 -4.09
C ARG A 100 15.45 -6.21 -4.85
N ALA A 101 15.81 -7.36 -4.30
CA ALA A 101 15.56 -8.66 -4.93
C ALA A 101 14.07 -8.93 -5.12
N GLN A 102 13.27 -8.67 -4.07
CA GLN A 102 11.81 -8.75 -4.10
C GLN A 102 11.21 -7.79 -5.13
N ALA A 103 11.65 -6.54 -5.16
CA ALA A 103 11.20 -5.57 -6.15
C ALA A 103 11.53 -6.02 -7.60
N GLY A 104 12.73 -6.56 -7.83
CA GLY A 104 13.12 -7.10 -9.12
C GLY A 104 12.28 -8.30 -9.54
N GLN A 105 11.96 -9.20 -8.61
CA GLN A 105 11.04 -10.32 -8.87
C GLN A 105 9.64 -9.83 -9.24
N MET A 106 9.09 -8.88 -8.47
CA MET A 106 7.77 -8.31 -8.74
C MET A 106 7.73 -7.56 -10.08
N LYS A 107 8.82 -6.91 -10.50
CA LYS A 107 8.92 -6.30 -11.83
C LYS A 107 8.82 -7.34 -12.94
N ARG A 108 9.46 -8.49 -12.79
CA ARG A 108 9.42 -9.56 -13.80
C ARG A 108 8.05 -10.23 -13.88
N ILE A 109 7.40 -10.47 -12.74
CA ILE A 109 6.15 -11.25 -12.69
C ILE A 109 4.91 -10.37 -12.94
N TYR A 110 4.88 -9.16 -12.38
CA TYR A 110 3.68 -8.33 -12.33
C TYR A 110 3.87 -6.94 -12.96
N ASP A 111 5.02 -6.70 -13.59
CA ASP A 111 5.37 -5.44 -14.24
C ASP A 111 5.11 -4.19 -13.36
N ILE A 112 5.55 -4.22 -12.10
CA ILE A 112 5.37 -3.06 -11.21
C ILE A 112 6.02 -1.79 -11.79
N GLN A 113 5.34 -0.67 -11.66
CA GLN A 113 5.79 0.63 -12.18
C GLN A 113 6.32 1.53 -11.06
N LEU A 114 5.81 1.36 -9.82
CA LEU A 114 6.25 2.12 -8.67
C LEU A 114 6.48 1.22 -7.44
N ILE A 115 7.38 1.70 -6.57
CA ILE A 115 7.68 1.10 -5.28
C ILE A 115 7.48 2.15 -4.20
N PHE A 116 6.68 1.83 -3.19
CA PHE A 116 6.50 2.63 -1.99
C PHE A 116 7.12 1.90 -0.80
N ILE A 117 7.72 2.67 0.11
CA ILE A 117 8.33 2.17 1.34
C ILE A 117 7.83 3.02 2.51
N ASP A 118 7.20 2.39 3.49
CA ASP A 118 6.64 3.03 4.69
C ASP A 118 7.21 2.37 5.97
N TYR A 119 8.22 2.92 6.63
CA TYR A 119 9.07 4.04 6.23
C TYR A 119 10.55 3.66 6.24
N ILE A 120 11.36 4.41 5.51
CA ILE A 120 12.77 4.09 5.17
C ILE A 120 13.67 3.86 6.39
N GLY A 121 13.38 4.51 7.52
CA GLY A 121 14.15 4.39 8.76
C GLY A 121 14.10 3.02 9.43
N LEU A 122 13.20 2.14 8.99
CA LEU A 122 13.10 0.76 9.47
C LEU A 122 13.82 -0.25 8.56
N ILE A 123 14.47 0.20 7.48
CA ILE A 123 15.30 -0.67 6.63
C ILE A 123 16.57 -1.03 7.39
N ILE A 124 16.93 -2.31 7.37
CA ILE A 124 18.20 -2.77 7.92
C ILE A 124 19.30 -2.43 6.91
N PRO A 125 20.33 -1.64 7.27
CA PRO A 125 21.45 -1.34 6.38
C PRO A 125 22.13 -2.63 5.93
N ALA A 126 22.76 -2.60 4.75
CA ALA A 126 23.79 -3.59 4.48
C ALA A 126 24.92 -3.34 5.48
N SER A 127 25.27 -4.33 6.29
CA SER A 127 26.54 -4.33 7.01
C SER A 127 27.66 -4.17 5.98
N GLU A 128 28.59 -3.24 6.23
CA GLU A 128 29.86 -3.14 5.48
C GLU A 128 30.60 -4.49 5.49
#